data_AF-A0A371N300-F1
#
_entry.id   AF-A0A371N300-F1
#
_cell.length_a   1.000
_cell.length_b   1.000
_cell.length_c   1.000
_cell.angle_alpha   90.00
_cell.angle_beta   90.00
_cell.angle_gamma   90.00
#
_symmetry.space_group_name_H-M   'P 1'
#
loop_
_entity.id
_entity.type
_entity.pdbx_description
1 polymer ?
#
loop_
_entity_poly.entity_id
_entity_poly.type
_entity_poly.pdbx_seq_one_letter_code
_entity_poly.pdbx_strand_id
1 'polypeptide(L)' 'MADSSREACGRCSMTTVVDATASEDRDPLGDDRIELDESALRLASPAAWLGRVSARLDAAAERFVYRDR' A
#
# COMPACT_ATOMS: atom_id res chain seq x y z
N MET A 1 -13.38 6.97 27.65
CA MET A 1 -12.29 6.87 26.66
C MET A 1 -12.57 5.62 25.86
N ALA A 2 -12.76 5.74 24.55
CA ALA A 2 -12.89 4.57 23.67
C ALA A 2 -11.52 3.91 23.57
N ASP A 3 -11.44 2.63 23.90
CA ASP A 3 -10.26 1.82 23.70
C ASP A 3 -9.95 1.73 22.19
N SER A 4 -8.71 1.99 21.79
CA SER A 4 -8.30 1.98 20.38
C SER A 4 -7.93 0.54 20.02
N SER A 5 -8.66 -0.10 19.10
CA SER A 5 -8.37 -1.46 18.57
C SER A 5 -7.02 -1.58 17.82
N ARG A 6 -6.17 -0.55 17.89
CA ARG A 6 -4.87 -0.44 17.24
C ARG A 6 -3.85 -0.07 18.30
N GLU A 7 -2.89 -0.96 18.51
CA GLU A 7 -1.72 -0.70 19.35
C GLU A 7 -0.52 -0.36 18.46
N ALA A 8 0.17 0.73 18.78
CA ALA A 8 1.38 1.13 18.08
C ALA A 8 2.58 0.40 18.70
N CYS A 9 3.24 -0.49 17.94
CA CYS A 9 4.51 -1.05 18.36
C CYS A 9 5.60 0.01 18.17
N GLY A 10 5.96 0.70 19.26
CA GLY A 10 6.89 1.85 19.26
C GLY A 10 8.30 1.56 18.74
N ARG A 11 8.61 0.32 18.36
CA ARG A 11 9.93 -0.10 17.85
C ARG A 11 10.04 -0.13 16.32
N CYS A 12 8.94 -0.33 15.59
CA CYS A 12 8.98 -0.59 14.15
C CYS A 12 8.13 0.37 13.31
N SER A 13 7.50 1.38 13.92
CA SER A 13 6.55 2.29 13.23
C SER A 13 5.45 1.53 12.46
N MET A 14 5.09 0.34 12.95
CA MET A 14 4.13 -0.56 12.34
C MET A 14 3.01 -0.79 13.35
N THR A 15 1.76 -0.74 12.87
CA THR A 15 0.55 -0.96 13.67
C THR A 15 -0.05 -2.32 13.34
N THR A 16 -0.40 -3.10 14.36
CA THR A 16 -1.06 -4.41 14.21
C THR A 16 -2.48 -4.33 14.76
N VAL A 17 -3.42 -5.06 14.16
CA VAL A 17 -4.81 -5.18 14.63
C VAL A 17 -4.93 -6.46 15.44
N VAL A 18 -4.85 -6.35 16.77
CA VAL A 18 -4.86 -7.51 17.69
C VAL A 18 -6.26 -8.07 17.92
N ASP A 19 -7.27 -7.20 17.87
CA ASP A 19 -8.68 -7.55 18.11
C ASP A 19 -9.21 -8.57 17.09
N ALA A 20 -8.72 -8.52 15.84
CA ALA A 20 -9.06 -9.46 14.77
C ALA A 20 -8.60 -10.91 15.04
N THR A 21 -7.79 -11.15 16.07
CA THR A 21 -7.29 -12.50 16.42
C THR A 21 -7.84 -13.03 17.74
N ALA A 22 -8.65 -12.24 18.44
CA ALA A 22 -9.15 -12.57 19.78
C ALA A 22 -10.45 -13.40 19.78
N SER A 23 -11.16 -13.46 18.65
CA SER A 23 -12.40 -14.23 18.49
C SER A 23 -12.11 -15.69 18.11
N GLU A 24 -12.71 -16.63 18.85
CA GLU A 24 -12.62 -18.08 18.57
C GLU A 24 -13.41 -18.51 17.31
N ASP A 25 -14.22 -17.60 16.75
CA ASP A 25 -14.94 -17.79 15.49
C ASP A 25 -14.01 -17.63 14.28
N ARG A 26 -14.11 -18.63 13.41
CA ARG A 26 -13.26 -18.95 12.28
C ARG A 26 -13.38 -17.88 11.18
N ASP A 27 -12.20 -17.42 10.75
CA ASP A 27 -11.96 -16.47 9.66
C ASP A 27 -12.28 -14.99 9.96
N PRO A 28 -11.29 -14.18 10.38
CA PRO A 28 -11.49 -12.75 10.64
C PRO A 28 -11.78 -11.92 9.39
N LEU A 29 -11.63 -12.52 8.19
CA LEU A 29 -11.94 -11.89 6.91
C LEU A 29 -13.33 -12.33 6.38
N GLY A 30 -14.00 -13.26 7.06
CA GLY A 30 -15.29 -13.81 6.64
C GLY A 30 -15.23 -14.52 5.28
N ASP A 31 -16.37 -14.58 4.57
CA ASP A 31 -16.44 -15.16 3.21
C ASP A 31 -15.91 -14.22 2.11
N ASP A 32 -15.57 -12.98 2.45
CA ASP A 32 -15.05 -11.99 1.51
C ASP A 32 -13.58 -12.30 1.17
N ARG A 33 -13.34 -12.82 -0.04
CA ARG A 33 -12.01 -13.15 -0.55
C ARG A 33 -11.11 -11.91 -0.59
N ILE A 34 -9.95 -12.00 0.05
CA ILE A 34 -8.86 -11.00 -0.04
C ILE A 34 -8.11 -11.02 -1.39
N GLU A 35 -8.54 -11.84 -2.33
CA GLU A 35 -7.92 -11.92 -3.66
C GLU A 35 -8.41 -10.77 -4.53
N LEU A 36 -7.60 -9.72 -4.56
CA LEU A 36 -7.77 -8.64 -5.51
C LEU A 36 -7.32 -9.11 -6.89
N ASP A 37 -8.09 -8.72 -7.91
CA ASP A 37 -7.63 -8.83 -9.29
C ASP A 37 -6.32 -8.05 -9.46
N GLU A 38 -5.37 -8.59 -10.23
CA GLU A 38 -4.07 -7.99 -10.52
C GLU A 38 -4.22 -6.52 -10.97
N SER A 39 -5.28 -6.20 -11.72
CA SER A 39 -5.57 -4.84 -12.17
C SER A 39 -5.96 -3.90 -11.01
N ALA A 40 -6.79 -4.36 -10.07
CA ALA A 40 -7.17 -3.62 -8.88
C ALA A 40 -5.97 -3.42 -7.94
N LEU A 41 -5.13 -4.44 -7.81
CA LEU A 41 -3.91 -4.38 -7.00
C LEU A 41 -2.89 -3.39 -7.59
N ARG A 42 -2.71 -3.38 -8.92
CA ARG A 42 -1.86 -2.40 -9.62
C ARG A 42 -2.41 -0.98 -9.58
N LEU A 43 -3.73 -0.81 -9.48
CA LEU A 43 -4.36 0.50 -9.32
C LEU A 43 -4.11 1.06 -7.92
N ALA A 44 -4.30 0.23 -6.89
CA ALA A 44 -4.10 0.62 -5.50
C ALA A 44 -2.61 0.76 -5.12
N SER A 45 -1.71 0.03 -5.79
CA SER A 45 -0.28 0.00 -5.47
C SER A 45 0.45 1.28 -5.90
N PRO A 46 0.99 2.08 -4.94
CA PRO A 46 1.80 3.26 -5.24
C PRO A 46 2.98 2.97 -6.17
N ALA A 47 3.65 1.83 -5.95
CA ALA A 47 4.81 1.43 -6.73
C ALA A 47 4.50 1.25 -8.22
N ALA A 48 3.29 0.77 -8.55
CA ALA A 48 2.90 0.47 -9.92
C ALA A 48 2.72 1.73 -10.78
N TRP A 49 2.26 2.85 -10.21
CA TRP A 49 2.07 4.09 -10.95
C TRP A 49 3.19 5.12 -10.73
N LEU A 50 3.81 5.17 -9.54
CA LEU A 50 4.94 6.08 -9.28
C LEU A 50 6.11 5.79 -10.22
N GLY A 51 6.41 4.52 -10.52
CA GLY A 51 7.47 4.17 -11.48
C GLY A 51 7.18 4.66 -12.90
N ARG A 52 5.91 4.70 -13.32
CA ARG A 52 5.52 5.25 -14.64
C ARG A 52 5.62 6.76 -14.68
N VAL A 53 5.32 7.43 -13.56
CA VAL A 53 5.44 8.88 -13.43
C VAL A 53 6.91 9.29 -13.42
N SER A 54 7.75 8.62 -12.62
CA SER A 54 9.19 8.90 -12.56
C SER A 54 9.84 8.72 -13.93
N ALA A 55 9.58 7.61 -14.62
CA ALA A 55 10.13 7.36 -15.95
C ALA A 55 9.74 8.45 -16.98
N ARG A 56 8.53 9.01 -16.87
CA ARG A 56 8.09 10.14 -17.72
C ARG A 56 8.83 11.43 -17.40
N LEU A 57 9.08 11.70 -16.12
CA LEU A 57 9.85 12.86 -15.68
C LEU A 57 11.31 12.73 -16.10
N ASP A 58 11.90 11.55 -15.94
CA ASP A 58 13.27 11.26 -16.36
C ASP A 58 13.44 11.47 -17.88
N ALA A 59 12.53 10.93 -18.69
CA ALA A 59 12.56 11.13 -20.14
C ALA A 59 12.38 12.61 -20.55
N ALA A 60 11.56 13.36 -19.82
CA ALA A 60 11.39 14.80 -20.05
C ALA A 60 12.66 15.58 -19.67
N ALA A 61 13.28 15.24 -18.53
CA ALA A 61 14.51 15.85 -18.06
C ALA A 61 15.68 15.54 -19.00
N GLU A 62 15.83 14.28 -19.42
CA GLU A 62 16.86 13.84 -20.37
C GLU A 62 16.73 14.60 -21.70
N ARG A 63 15.51 14.70 -22.23
CA ARG A 63 15.23 15.51 -23.43
C ARG A 63 15.61 16.98 -23.24
N PHE A 64 15.32 17.56 -22.08
CA PHE A 64 15.64 18.96 -21.83
C PHE A 64 17.16 19.18 -21.72
N VAL A 65 17.86 18.34 -20.96
CA VAL A 65 19.29 18.45 -20.70
C VAL A 65 20.12 18.17 -21.96
N TYR A 66 19.76 17.15 -22.74
CA TYR A 66 20.59 16.69 -23.87
C TYR A 66 20.14 17.19 -25.23
N ARG A 67 18.94 17.76 -25.38
CA ARG A 67 18.42 18.26 -26.66
C ARG A 67 18.40 19.78 -26.80
N ASP A 68 18.80 20.52 -25.75
CA ASP A 68 19.00 21.98 -25.76
C ASP A 68 20.48 22.37 -26.07
N ARG A 69 21.23 21.46 -26.69
CA ARG A 69 22.61 21.68 -27.18
C ARG A 69 22.75 21.16 -28.60
#